data_AF-A0A844M835-F1
#
_entry.id   AF-A0A844M835-F1
#
_cell.length_a   1.000
_cell.length_b   1.000
_cell.length_c   1.000
_cell.angle_alpha   90.00
_cell.angle_beta   90.00
_cell.angle_gamma   90.00
#
_symmetry.space_group_name_H-M   'P 1'
#
loop_
_entity.id
_entity.type
_entity.pdbx_description
1 polymer ?
#
loop_
_entity_poly.entity_id
_entity_poly.type
_entity_poly.pdbx_seq_one_letter_code
_entity_poly.pdbx_strand_id
1 'polypeptide(L)'
;MAVHGIDDGLYIATSANISNWSEFTRINQDSSPNAPALAAFDGQLQMVVRGTDNHLYVACSSNGVNWTEFTRFNSNFITTSRPALAVLQGNLYLAVRGNDRRLYYSNGLSDGTLREVNATFVSPSAPALAGFESQSVEPTAALYIGVRGTDNGLYLGLIGV
;
A
#
# COMPACT_ATOMS: atom_id res chain seq x y z
N MET A 1 -1.69 -5.60 -13.40
CA MET A 1 -1.59 -6.34 -12.13
C MET A 1 -0.14 -6.41 -11.69
N ALA A 2 0.12 -6.55 -10.40
CA ALA A 2 1.45 -6.83 -9.88
C ALA A 2 1.39 -7.95 -8.84
N VAL A 3 2.38 -8.84 -8.85
CA VAL A 3 2.41 -10.07 -8.04
C VAL A 3 3.82 -10.34 -7.51
N HIS A 4 3.92 -11.08 -6.41
CA HIS A 4 5.18 -11.68 -5.99
C HIS A 4 5.27 -13.11 -6.54
N GLY A 5 6.42 -13.46 -7.13
CA GLY A 5 6.72 -14.78 -7.66
C GLY A 5 7.18 -15.76 -6.59
N ILE A 6 7.37 -17.02 -6.98
CA ILE A 6 7.91 -18.07 -6.10
C ILE A 6 9.41 -17.90 -5.83
N ASP A 7 10.09 -17.12 -6.67
CA ASP A 7 11.49 -16.71 -6.55
C ASP A 7 11.66 -15.41 -5.73
N ASP A 8 10.61 -15.01 -5.01
CA ASP A 8 10.45 -13.71 -4.34
C ASP A 8 10.55 -12.50 -5.29
N GLY A 9 10.61 -12.71 -6.60
CA GLY A 9 10.66 -11.63 -7.59
C GLY A 9 9.35 -10.87 -7.67
N LEU A 10 9.43 -9.59 -8.00
CA LEU A 10 8.24 -8.77 -8.23
C LEU A 10 7.93 -8.74 -9.72
N TYR A 11 6.68 -9.02 -10.10
CA TYR A 11 6.28 -9.11 -11.51
C TYR A 11 5.07 -8.26 -11.83
N ILE A 12 4.99 -7.77 -13.06
CA ILE A 12 3.82 -7.10 -13.62
C ILE A 12 3.33 -7.80 -14.87
N ALA A 13 2.01 -7.75 -15.04
CA ALA A 13 1.35 -7.99 -16.31
C ALA A 13 0.34 -6.87 -16.56
N THR A 14 0.26 -6.38 -17.78
CA THR A 14 -0.67 -5.32 -18.17
C THR A 14 -1.72 -5.87 -19.13
N SER A 15 -2.87 -5.22 -19.18
CA SER A 15 -3.93 -5.55 -20.13
C SER A 15 -4.67 -4.28 -20.49
N ALA A 16 -4.89 -4.05 -21.79
CA ALA A 16 -5.69 -2.93 -22.27
C ALA A 16 -7.20 -3.21 -22.20
N ASN A 17 -7.62 -4.47 -22.13
CA ASN A 17 -9.03 -4.86 -22.30
C ASN A 17 -9.47 -6.02 -21.39
N ILE A 18 -8.76 -6.25 -20.29
CA ILE A 18 -8.95 -7.28 -19.24
C ILE A 18 -9.01 -8.75 -19.70
N SER A 19 -9.06 -8.99 -21.01
CA SER A 19 -9.25 -10.29 -21.63
C SER A 19 -7.95 -10.87 -22.19
N ASN A 20 -7.00 -10.00 -22.55
CA ASN A 20 -5.65 -10.36 -22.99
C ASN A 20 -4.62 -9.71 -22.09
N TRP A 21 -3.90 -10.51 -21.32
CA TRP A 21 -2.82 -10.05 -20.45
C TRP A 21 -1.47 -10.25 -21.14
N SER A 22 -0.53 -9.33 -20.91
CA SER A 22 0.87 -9.53 -21.28
C SER A 22 1.47 -10.70 -20.51
N GLU A 23 2.62 -11.19 -20.98
CA GLU A 23 3.47 -12.03 -20.13
C GLU A 23 3.91 -11.27 -18.87
N PHE A 24 4.25 -12.01 -17.83
CA PHE A 24 4.78 -11.44 -16.60
C PHE A 24 6.22 -10.99 -16.80
N THR A 25 6.46 -9.69 -16.61
CA THR A 25 7.80 -9.11 -16.65
C THR A 25 8.24 -8.80 -15.22
N ARG A 26 9.46 -9.19 -14.86
CA ARG A 26 10.05 -8.89 -13.55
C ARG A 26 10.34 -7.40 -13.46
N ILE A 27 9.88 -6.73 -12.40
CA ILE A 27 10.27 -5.36 -12.05
C ILE A 27 11.62 -5.44 -11.35
N ASN A 28 12.64 -4.87 -11.98
CA ASN A 28 14.01 -4.82 -11.47
C ASN A 28 14.55 -6.21 -11.06
N GLN A 29 15.73 -6.27 -10.45
CA GLN A 29 16.28 -7.52 -9.87
C GLN A 29 15.92 -7.68 -8.38
N ASP A 30 14.97 -6.89 -7.89
CA ASP A 30 14.59 -6.84 -6.48
C ASP A 30 13.61 -7.94 -6.08
N SER A 31 13.56 -8.24 -4.78
CA SER A 31 12.70 -9.27 -4.21
C SER A 31 11.83 -8.71 -3.08
N SER A 32 10.60 -9.19 -2.99
CA SER A 32 9.62 -8.82 -1.95
C SER A 32 8.92 -10.09 -1.43
N PRO A 33 8.98 -10.38 -0.12
CA PRO A 33 8.31 -11.53 0.47
C PRO A 33 6.77 -11.37 0.53
N ASN A 34 6.22 -10.23 0.12
CA ASN A 34 4.79 -9.95 0.13
C ASN A 34 4.32 -9.35 -1.19
N ALA A 35 3.02 -9.50 -1.47
CA ALA A 35 2.41 -8.84 -2.62
C ALA A 35 2.52 -7.30 -2.50
N PRO A 36 2.69 -6.58 -3.61
CA PRO A 36 2.77 -5.12 -3.62
C PRO A 36 1.42 -4.47 -3.29
N ALA A 37 1.46 -3.22 -2.82
CA ALA A 37 0.32 -2.30 -2.86
C ALA A 37 0.44 -1.40 -4.09
N LEU A 38 -0.69 -1.12 -4.76
CA LEU A 38 -0.76 -0.29 -5.96
C LEU A 38 -1.91 0.71 -5.86
N ALA A 39 -1.69 1.93 -6.32
CA ALA A 39 -2.74 2.91 -6.56
C ALA A 39 -2.42 3.78 -7.77
N ALA A 40 -3.44 4.23 -8.50
CA ALA A 40 -3.28 5.27 -9.52
C ALA A 40 -3.40 6.64 -8.84
N PHE A 41 -2.37 7.47 -8.99
CA PHE A 41 -2.29 8.79 -8.37
C PHE A 41 -1.50 9.73 -9.26
N ASP A 42 -2.05 10.92 -9.51
CA ASP A 42 -1.43 11.97 -10.33
C ASP A 42 -0.92 11.47 -11.70
N GLY A 43 -1.75 10.70 -12.39
CA GLY A 43 -1.43 10.13 -13.71
C GLY A 43 -0.36 9.03 -13.70
N GLN A 44 0.08 8.57 -12.53
CA GLN A 44 1.06 7.49 -12.38
C GLN A 44 0.50 6.33 -11.56
N LEU A 45 1.06 5.14 -11.77
CA LEU A 45 0.93 4.04 -10.82
C LEU A 45 1.98 4.22 -9.73
N GLN A 46 1.53 4.21 -8.48
CA GLN A 46 2.35 4.26 -7.29
C GLN A 46 2.37 2.88 -6.66
N MET A 47 3.56 2.41 -6.28
CA MET A 47 3.77 1.10 -5.68
C MET A 47 4.46 1.22 -4.34
N VAL A 48 4.01 0.43 -3.37
CA VAL A 48 4.74 0.19 -2.12
C VAL A 48 4.93 -1.30 -1.90
N VAL A 49 6.15 -1.70 -1.54
CA VAL A 49 6.51 -3.07 -1.18
C VAL A 49 7.23 -3.11 0.16
N ARG A 50 7.21 -4.27 0.81
CA ARG A 50 8.15 -4.59 1.89
C ARG A 50 9.34 -5.30 1.26
N GLY A 51 10.55 -4.82 1.52
CA GLY A 51 11.79 -5.50 1.11
C GLY A 51 12.11 -6.71 1.98
N THR A 52 13.07 -7.54 1.55
CA THR A 52 13.56 -8.70 2.32
C THR A 52 14.20 -8.30 3.66
N ASP A 53 14.67 -7.05 3.77
CA ASP A 53 15.21 -6.44 4.98
C ASP A 53 14.14 -5.85 5.93
N ASN A 54 12.85 -6.05 5.61
CA ASN A 54 11.67 -5.57 6.33
C ASN A 54 11.39 -4.06 6.23
N HIS A 55 12.10 -3.31 5.40
CA HIS A 55 11.78 -1.90 5.16
C HIS A 55 10.73 -1.74 4.07
N LEU A 56 10.07 -0.58 4.07
CA LEU A 56 9.18 -0.20 2.98
C LEU A 56 9.96 0.47 1.86
N TYR A 57 9.63 0.12 0.62
CA TYR A 57 10.18 0.72 -0.58
C TYR A 57 9.06 1.20 -1.49
N VAL A 58 9.32 2.30 -2.20
CA VAL A 58 8.39 2.91 -3.14
C VAL A 58 9.00 2.98 -4.54
N ALA A 59 8.13 2.84 -5.53
CA ALA A 59 8.46 3.08 -6.93
C ALA A 59 7.21 3.57 -7.66
N CYS A 60 7.41 4.29 -8.76
CA CYS A 60 6.30 4.73 -9.60
C CYS A 60 6.51 4.40 -11.08
N SER A 61 5.43 4.44 -11.85
CA SER A 61 5.45 4.26 -13.29
C SER A 61 4.39 5.12 -13.96
N SER A 62 4.77 5.82 -15.03
CA SER A 62 3.85 6.60 -15.87
C SER A 62 3.13 5.77 -16.95
N ASN A 63 3.57 4.53 -17.19
CA ASN A 63 3.03 3.68 -18.25
C ASN A 63 2.73 2.24 -17.81
N GLY A 64 2.98 1.91 -16.54
CA GLY A 64 2.78 0.59 -15.96
C GLY A 64 3.75 -0.50 -16.44
N VAL A 65 4.74 -0.13 -17.25
CA VAL A 65 5.75 -1.04 -17.82
C VAL A 65 7.13 -0.71 -17.28
N ASN A 66 7.52 0.57 -17.39
CA ASN A 66 8.81 1.06 -16.93
C ASN A 66 8.65 1.68 -15.56
N TRP A 67 9.33 1.12 -14.57
CA TRP A 67 9.27 1.55 -13.18
C TRP A 67 10.55 2.30 -12.81
N THR A 68 10.46 3.24 -11.88
CA THR A 68 11.63 3.82 -11.25
C THR A 68 12.36 2.78 -10.40
N GLU A 69 13.61 3.06 -10.05
CA GLU A 69 14.30 2.32 -8.99
C GLU A 69 13.52 2.39 -7.67
N PHE A 70 13.60 1.32 -6.87
CA PHE A 70 12.98 1.30 -5.56
C PHE A 70 13.77 2.17 -4.59
N THR A 71 13.10 3.13 -3.96
CA THR A 71 13.69 3.97 -2.91
C THR A 71 13.08 3.61 -1.57
N ARG A 72 13.93 3.61 -0.53
CA ARG A 72 13.49 3.28 0.83
C ARG A 72 12.61 4.41 1.35
N PHE A 73 11.39 4.07 1.78
CA PHE A 73 10.39 5.04 2.22
C PHE A 73 10.75 5.65 3.58
N ASN A 74 11.10 4.82 4.56
CA ASN A 74 11.44 5.26 5.90
C ASN A 74 12.63 4.44 6.43
N SER A 75 13.62 5.12 7.01
CA SER A 75 14.89 4.50 7.45
C SER A 75 14.81 3.73 8.76
N ASN A 76 13.80 4.00 9.59
CA ASN A 76 13.68 3.48 10.96
C ASN A 76 12.44 2.58 11.15
N PHE A 77 11.57 2.50 10.15
CA PHE A 77 10.34 1.72 10.22
C PHE A 77 10.50 0.35 9.57
N ILE A 78 10.21 -0.70 10.33
CA ILE A 78 10.20 -2.07 9.85
C ILE A 78 8.81 -2.69 9.96
N THR A 79 8.50 -3.54 8.98
CA THR A 79 7.25 -4.27 8.92
C THR A 79 7.44 -5.69 8.41
N THR A 80 6.59 -6.58 8.89
CA THR A 80 6.38 -7.94 8.37
C THR A 80 5.05 -8.05 7.61
N SER A 81 4.33 -6.94 7.48
CA SER A 81 3.01 -6.85 6.90
C SER A 81 3.06 -6.33 5.47
N ARG A 82 2.08 -6.74 4.66
CA ARG A 82 1.79 -6.07 3.39
C ARG A 82 1.28 -4.64 3.65
N PRO A 83 1.75 -3.63 2.90
CA PRO A 83 1.16 -2.28 2.92
C PRO A 83 -0.18 -2.22 2.17
N ALA A 84 -0.93 -1.14 2.35
CA ALA A 84 -2.13 -0.83 1.57
C ALA A 84 -2.09 0.63 1.09
N LEU A 85 -2.58 0.87 -0.13
CA LEU A 85 -2.71 2.20 -0.71
C LEU A 85 -4.17 2.52 -1.02
N ALA A 86 -4.55 3.79 -0.88
CA ALA A 86 -5.82 4.32 -1.34
C ALA A 86 -5.67 5.79 -1.73
N VAL A 87 -6.55 6.29 -2.60
CA VAL A 87 -6.65 7.72 -2.92
C VAL A 87 -7.98 8.25 -2.39
N LEU A 88 -7.95 9.42 -1.77
CA LEU A 88 -9.13 10.13 -1.28
C LEU A 88 -8.94 11.62 -1.50
N GLN A 89 -9.92 12.31 -2.09
CA GLN A 89 -9.87 13.75 -2.34
C GLN A 89 -8.55 14.25 -2.96
N GLY A 90 -8.02 13.51 -3.93
CA GLY A 90 -6.77 13.88 -4.62
C GLY A 90 -5.50 13.73 -3.78
N ASN A 91 -5.55 12.99 -2.67
CA ASN A 91 -4.40 12.65 -1.83
C ASN A 91 -4.17 11.14 -1.83
N LEU A 92 -2.90 10.72 -1.88
CA LEU A 92 -2.51 9.32 -1.77
C LEU A 92 -2.21 8.96 -0.32
N TYR A 93 -2.77 7.86 0.15
CA TYR A 93 -2.56 7.38 1.50
C TYR A 93 -1.93 5.99 1.50
N LEU A 94 -1.01 5.79 2.44
CA LEU A 94 -0.43 4.51 2.79
C LEU A 94 -0.96 4.10 4.16
N ALA A 95 -1.28 2.82 4.33
CA ALA A 95 -1.45 2.20 5.64
C ALA A 95 -0.58 0.95 5.75
N VAL A 96 0.00 0.73 6.93
CA VAL A 96 0.87 -0.43 7.19
C VAL A 96 0.83 -0.77 8.67
N ARG A 97 1.02 -2.05 8.99
CA ARG A 97 1.23 -2.51 10.37
C ARG A 97 2.72 -2.59 10.68
N GLY A 98 3.20 -1.98 11.75
CA GLY A 98 4.57 -2.15 12.24
C GLY A 98 4.83 -3.55 12.82
N ASN A 99 6.10 -3.85 13.09
CA ASN A 99 6.47 -5.09 13.82
C ASN A 99 6.01 -5.09 15.29
N ASP A 100 5.79 -3.91 15.86
CA ASP A 100 5.12 -3.69 17.15
C ASP A 100 3.61 -3.96 17.13
N ARG A 101 3.06 -4.36 15.98
CA ARG A 101 1.64 -4.62 15.72
C ARG A 101 0.74 -3.38 15.73
N ARG A 102 1.30 -2.18 15.82
CA ARG A 102 0.54 -0.92 15.70
C ARG A 102 0.29 -0.59 14.24
N LEU A 103 -0.75 0.19 14.00
CA LEU A 103 -1.13 0.64 12.66
C LEU A 103 -0.61 2.05 12.43
N TYR A 104 -0.03 2.25 11.26
CA TYR A 104 0.53 3.52 10.83
C TYR A 104 -0.07 3.91 9.48
N TYR A 105 -0.16 5.21 9.26
CA TYR A 105 -0.55 5.78 7.98
C TYR A 105 0.36 6.92 7.54
N SER A 106 0.36 7.21 6.24
CA SER A 106 0.99 8.39 5.66
C SER A 106 0.04 9.08 4.70
N ASN A 107 0.21 10.39 4.53
CA ASN A 107 -0.44 11.18 3.48
C ASN A 107 0.64 11.59 2.47
N GLY A 108 0.82 10.76 1.45
CA GLY A 108 1.90 10.83 0.48
C GLY A 108 2.95 9.75 0.68
N LEU A 109 3.89 9.69 -0.26
CA LEU A 109 4.99 8.73 -0.29
C LEU A 109 6.38 9.39 -0.36
N SER A 110 6.44 10.72 -0.31
CA SER A 110 7.66 11.49 -0.60
C SER A 110 8.51 11.83 0.61
N ASP A 111 7.92 11.99 1.80
CA ASP A 111 8.62 12.48 3.00
C ASP A 111 9.00 11.38 4.00
N GLY A 112 8.54 10.14 3.76
CA GLY A 112 8.78 9.01 4.66
C GLY A 112 8.03 9.07 5.98
N THR A 113 7.13 10.04 6.17
CA THR A 113 6.44 10.24 7.45
C THR A 113 5.41 9.16 7.70
N LEU A 114 5.44 8.55 8.89
CA LEU A 114 4.42 7.62 9.36
C LEU A 114 3.81 8.17 10.65
N ARG A 115 2.48 8.18 10.70
CA ARG A 115 1.67 8.60 11.84
C ARG A 115 0.94 7.39 12.39
N GLU A 116 0.96 7.22 13.70
CA GLU A 116 0.22 6.13 14.36
C GLU A 116 -1.29 6.41 14.28
N VAL A 117 -2.08 5.38 13.91
CA VAL A 117 -3.54 5.50 13.80
C VAL A 117 -4.19 5.56 15.18
N ASN A 118 -3.77 4.68 16.09
CA ASN A 118 -4.27 4.64 17.47
C ASN A 118 -3.22 3.98 18.39
N ALA A 119 -2.74 4.72 19.39
CA ALA A 119 -1.69 4.30 20.30
C ALA A 119 -2.02 3.08 21.18
N THR A 120 -3.30 2.75 21.35
CA THR A 120 -3.75 1.65 22.22
C THR A 120 -4.24 0.42 21.46
N PHE A 121 -4.34 0.50 20.14
CA PHE A 121 -4.83 -0.60 19.31
C PHE A 121 -3.69 -1.32 18.59
N VAL A 122 -3.73 -2.65 18.64
CA VAL A 122 -2.80 -3.52 17.90
C VAL A 122 -3.56 -4.52 17.05
N SER A 123 -2.99 -4.88 15.90
CA SER A 123 -3.58 -5.83 14.97
C SER A 123 -2.61 -6.96 14.61
N PRO A 124 -3.04 -8.22 14.54
CA PRO A 124 -2.25 -9.30 13.97
C PRO A 124 -2.28 -9.35 12.42
N SER A 125 -3.02 -8.49 11.72
CA SER A 125 -3.15 -8.55 10.26
C SER A 125 -2.53 -7.35 9.55
N ALA A 126 -2.37 -7.49 8.23
CA ALA A 126 -2.18 -6.34 7.37
C ALA A 126 -3.45 -5.48 7.30
N PRO A 127 -3.32 -4.16 7.10
CA PRO A 127 -4.47 -3.31 6.87
C PRO A 127 -5.00 -3.47 5.44
N ALA A 128 -6.31 -3.26 5.29
CA ALA A 128 -6.96 -2.84 4.07
C ALA A 128 -7.28 -1.34 4.19
N LEU A 129 -7.22 -0.61 3.09
CA LEU A 129 -7.44 0.85 3.07
C LEU A 129 -8.40 1.21 1.94
N ALA A 130 -9.37 2.08 2.21
CA ALA A 130 -10.31 2.56 1.22
C ALA A 130 -10.71 4.01 1.49
N GLY A 131 -10.61 4.86 0.47
CA GLY A 131 -11.26 6.17 0.46
C GLY A 131 -12.74 6.01 0.07
N PHE A 132 -13.63 6.73 0.74
CA PHE A 132 -15.05 6.77 0.43
C PHE A 132 -15.57 8.19 0.48
N GLU A 133 -16.30 8.59 -0.55
CA GLU A 133 -16.94 9.89 -0.65
C GLU A 133 -18.45 9.69 -0.85
N SER A 134 -19.25 10.22 0.09
CA SER A 134 -20.71 10.21 -0.03
C SER A 134 -21.17 11.24 -1.05
N GLN A 135 -22.07 10.85 -1.96
CA GLN A 135 -22.70 11.75 -2.94
C GLN A 135 -23.91 12.53 -2.36
N SER A 136 -23.89 12.84 -1.06
CA SER A 136 -24.93 13.63 -0.40
C SER A 136 -24.78 15.13 -0.68
N VAL A 137 -25.83 15.89 -0.38
CA VAL A 137 -25.85 17.38 -0.48
C VAL A 137 -24.70 18.00 0.31
N GLU A 138 -24.31 17.36 1.43
CA GLU A 138 -23.06 17.61 2.13
C GLU A 138 -22.13 16.39 1.93
N PRO A 139 -21.19 16.43 0.97
CA PRO A 139 -20.29 15.31 0.72
C PRO A 139 -19.39 15.12 1.94
N THR A 140 -19.38 13.89 2.48
CA THR A 140 -18.41 13.49 3.50
C THR A 140 -17.43 12.53 2.88
N ALA A 141 -16.15 12.83 3.05
CA ALA A 141 -15.05 11.99 2.62
C ALA A 141 -14.42 11.35 3.86
N ALA A 142 -14.14 10.06 3.78
CA ALA A 142 -13.59 9.31 4.89
C ALA A 142 -12.58 8.28 4.38
N LEU A 143 -11.44 8.20 5.08
CA LEU A 143 -10.44 7.16 4.86
C LEU A 143 -10.68 6.04 5.87
N TYR A 144 -11.06 4.87 5.36
CA TYR A 144 -11.37 3.70 6.16
C TYR A 144 -10.19 2.73 6.19
N ILE A 145 -9.86 2.25 7.39
CA ILE A 145 -8.87 1.18 7.61
C ILE A 145 -9.56 -0.06 8.17
N GLY A 146 -9.37 -1.19 7.50
CA GLY A 146 -9.90 -2.49 7.89
C GLY A 146 -8.79 -3.42 8.37
N VAL A 147 -8.98 -4.08 9.51
CA VAL A 147 -8.00 -5.00 10.10
C VAL A 147 -8.68 -6.12 10.87
N ARG A 148 -7.98 -7.24 11.08
CA ARG A 148 -8.35 -8.22 12.11
C ARG A 148 -7.85 -7.74 13.47
N GLY A 149 -8.63 -7.93 14.52
CA GLY A 149 -8.21 -7.74 15.91
C GLY A 149 -7.47 -8.96 16.47
N THR A 150 -6.94 -8.83 17.67
CA THR A 150 -6.31 -9.94 18.41
C THR A 150 -7.31 -11.00 18.87
N ASP A 151 -8.59 -10.64 18.94
CA ASP A 151 -9.73 -11.50 19.23
C ASP A 151 -10.31 -12.19 17.99
N ASN A 152 -9.65 -12.03 16.83
CA ASN A 152 -10.10 -12.48 15.51
C ASN A 152 -11.33 -11.77 14.93
N GLY A 153 -11.84 -10.73 15.59
CA GLY A 153 -12.87 -9.85 15.02
C GLY A 153 -12.35 -9.05 13.84
N LEU A 154 -13.24 -8.62 12.93
CA LEU A 154 -12.93 -7.65 11.90
C LEU A 154 -13.32 -6.25 12.38
N TYR A 155 -12.37 -5.33 12.30
CA TYR A 155 -12.51 -3.96 12.76
C TYR A 155 -12.39 -3.03 11.56
N LEU A 156 -13.29 -2.06 11.51
CA LEU A 156 -13.28 -0.96 10.58
C LEU A 156 -13.12 0.34 11.38
N GLY A 157 -12.07 1.09 11.08
CA GLY A 157 -11.78 2.38 11.72
C GLY A 157 -11.73 3.50 10.69
N LEU A 158 -11.87 4.73 11.18
CA LEU A 158 -11.61 5.94 10.43
C LEU A 158 -10.19 6.43 10.74
N ILE A 159 -9.46 6.85 9.72
CA ILE A 159 -8.22 7.60 9.90
C ILE A 159 -8.60 9.08 9.86
N GLY A 160 -8.20 9.83 10.90
CA GLY A 160 -8.30 11.28 10.89
C GLY A 160 -7.39 11.85 9.81
N VAL A 161 -8.00 12.27 8.71
CA VAL A 161 -7.35 12.92 7.56
C VAL A 161 -7.75 14.38 7.48
#